data_AF-A0A7C1BV72-F1
#
_entry.id   AF-A0A7C1BV72-F1
#
_cell.length_a   1.000
_cell.length_b   1.000
_cell.length_c   1.000
_cell.angle_alpha   90.00
_cell.angle_beta   90.00
_cell.angle_gamma   90.00
#
_symmetry.space_group_name_H-M   'P 1'
#
loop_
_entity.id
_entity.type
_entity.pdbx_description
1 polymer ?
#
loop_
_entity_poly.entity_id
_entity_poly.type
_entity_poly.pdbx_seq_one_letter_code
_entity_poly.pdbx_strand_id
1 'polypeptide(L)'
;MEAILSNSKELIIRGFKTHIVAETLCKDLKDLLLSKDLNMYFFLEGSPGPLGEGMVIKVVFSRRLSSADIEALKKFFNVRGIYFITK
;
A
#
# COMPACT_ATOMS: atom_id res chain seq x y z
N MET A 1 -8.35 -7.10 4.97
CA MET A 1 -7.52 -6.23 4.12
C MET A 1 -6.10 -6.69 4.29
N GLU A 2 -5.36 -6.80 3.20
CA GLU A 2 -3.97 -7.27 3.22
C GLU A 2 -3.09 -6.32 2.41
N ALA A 3 -1.85 -6.17 2.86
CA ALA A 3 -0.80 -5.40 2.21
C ALA A 3 0.41 -6.32 1.99
N ILE A 4 0.78 -6.52 0.73
CA ILE A 4 1.82 -7.46 0.30
C ILE A 4 2.94 -6.65 -0.33
N LEU A 5 4.10 -6.60 0.34
CA LEU A 5 5.32 -6.02 -0.21
C LEU A 5 6.13 -7.10 -0.94
N SER A 6 6.41 -6.89 -2.22
CA SER A 6 7.20 -7.78 -3.06
C SER A 6 8.53 -7.13 -3.44
N ASN A 7 9.64 -7.86 -3.25
CA ASN A 7 10.99 -7.44 -3.67
C ASN A 7 11.42 -6.05 -3.16
N SER A 8 10.82 -5.57 -2.06
CA SER A 8 11.02 -4.22 -1.53
C SER A 8 10.77 -3.08 -2.54
N LYS A 9 10.02 -3.32 -3.62
CA LYS A 9 9.80 -2.32 -4.69
C LYS A 9 8.34 -2.18 -5.11
N GLU A 10 7.51 -3.18 -4.81
CA GLU A 10 6.09 -3.16 -5.15
C GLU A 10 5.27 -3.49 -3.92
N LEU A 11 4.21 -2.72 -3.67
CA LEU A 11 3.26 -2.95 -2.59
C LEU A 11 1.87 -3.14 -3.19
N ILE A 12 1.23 -4.26 -2.88
CA ILE A 12 -0.13 -4.59 -3.33
C ILE A 12 -1.05 -4.58 -2.12
N ILE A 13 -2.10 -3.77 -2.15
CA ILE A 13 -3.06 -3.63 -1.07
C ILE A 13 -4.43 -4.05 -1.58
N ARG A 14 -5.07 -5.00 -0.90
CA ARG A 14 -6.32 -5.64 -1.34
C ARG A 14 -7.40 -5.59 -0.26
N GLY A 15 -8.65 -5.62 -0.71
CA GLY A 15 -9.83 -5.66 0.17
C GLY A 15 -10.35 -4.28 0.55
N PHE A 16 -10.16 -3.28 -0.32
CA PHE A 16 -10.82 -1.98 -0.17
C PHE A 16 -12.32 -2.12 -0.45
N LYS A 17 -13.14 -1.57 0.47
CA LYS A 17 -14.60 -1.54 0.34
C LYS A 17 -15.09 -0.36 -0.52
N THR A 18 -14.34 0.73 -0.58
CA THR A 18 -14.72 1.96 -1.30
C THR A 18 -13.48 2.67 -1.86
N HIS A 19 -13.67 3.48 -2.91
CA HIS A 19 -12.62 4.34 -3.48
C HIS A 19 -12.09 5.38 -2.48
N ILE A 20 -12.95 5.90 -1.60
CA ILE A 20 -12.57 6.92 -0.62
C ILE A 20 -11.53 6.39 0.37
N VAL A 21 -11.70 5.15 0.86
CA VAL A 21 -10.74 4.51 1.78
C VAL A 21 -9.39 4.31 1.10
N ALA A 22 -9.41 3.93 -0.17
CA ALA A 22 -8.21 3.76 -0.97
C ALA A 22 -7.46 5.06 -1.22
N GLU A 23 -8.14 6.14 -1.62
CA GLU A 23 -7.51 7.44 -1.79
C GLU A 23 -6.88 7.96 -0.50
N THR A 24 -7.60 7.79 0.62
CA THR A 24 -7.11 8.19 1.95
C THR A 24 -5.83 7.43 2.28
N LEU A 25 -5.80 6.11 2.07
CA LEU A 25 -4.61 5.31 2.32
C LEU A 25 -3.44 5.69 1.40
N CYS A 26 -3.69 6.02 0.13
CA CYS A 26 -2.66 6.49 -0.79
C CYS A 26 -2.02 7.81 -0.33
N LYS A 27 -2.82 8.74 0.20
CA LYS A 27 -2.32 10.00 0.76
C LYS A 27 -1.49 9.75 2.01
N ASP A 28 -2.02 8.96 2.95
CA ASP A 28 -1.31 8.59 4.17
C ASP A 28 0.03 7.89 3.88
N LEU A 29 0.08 7.02 2.86
CA LEU A 29 1.32 6.36 2.43
C LEU A 29 2.34 7.34 1.86
N LYS A 30 1.86 8.33 1.08
CA LYS A 30 2.73 9.41 0.59
C LYS A 30 3.36 10.16 1.76
N ASP A 31 2.56 10.52 2.75
CA ASP A 31 3.02 11.29 3.92
C ASP A 31 3.97 10.47 4.81
N LEU A 32 3.70 9.18 5.01
CA LEU A 32 4.56 8.29 5.79
C LEU A 32 5.97 8.18 5.19
N LEU A 33 6.05 8.04 3.87
CA LEU A 33 7.29 7.75 3.15
C LEU A 33 7.89 9.00 2.49
N LEU A 34 7.61 10.20 3.04
CA LEU A 34 8.17 11.51 2.65
C LEU A 34 9.70 11.57 2.81
N SER A 35 10.42 10.76 2.03
CA SER A 35 11.85 10.91 1.77
C SER A 35 12.01 11.63 0.44
N LYS A 36 12.98 12.57 0.37
CA LYS A 36 13.17 13.49 -0.77
C LYS A 36 13.44 12.81 -2.13
N ASP A 37 13.62 11.49 -2.16
CA ASP A 37 14.02 10.72 -3.35
C ASP A 37 13.19 9.42 -3.54
N LEU A 38 11.99 9.35 -2.97
CA LEU A 38 11.10 8.19 -3.15
C LEU A 38 9.81 8.61 -3.85
N ASN A 39 9.75 8.34 -5.15
CA ASN A 39 8.52 8.49 -5.92
C ASN A 39 7.68 7.22 -5.80
N MET A 40 6.37 7.42 -5.66
CA MET A 40 5.37 6.35 -5.59
C MET A 40 4.40 6.49 -6.75
N TYR A 41 4.30 5.43 -7.56
CA TYR A 41 3.37 5.34 -8.68
C TYR A 41 2.21 4.42 -8.28
N PHE A 42 0.99 4.95 -8.30
CA PHE A 42 -0.21 4.24 -7.86
C PHE A 42 -0.99 3.76 -9.08
N PHE A 43 -1.32 2.47 -9.08
CA PHE A 43 -2.16 1.82 -10.05
C PHE A 43 -3.37 1.25 -9.31
N LEU A 44 -4.56 1.67 -9.73
CA LEU A 44 -5.81 1.17 -9.19
C LEU A 44 -6.31 0.10 -10.16
N GLU A 45 -6.41 -1.13 -9.67
CA GLU A 45 -6.89 -2.29 -10.42
C GLU A 45 -8.17 -2.81 -9.77
N GLY A 46 -9.11 -3.29 -10.58
CA GLY A 46 -10.39 -3.83 -10.13
C GLY A 46 -11.53 -2.81 -10.07
N SER A 47 -12.75 -3.33 -9.92
CA SER A 47 -13.99 -2.55 -9.74
C SER A 47 -14.57 -2.82 -8.35
N PRO A 48 -15.13 -1.82 -7.65
CA PRO A 48 -15.80 -2.04 -6.38
C PRO A 48 -16.95 -3.04 -6.58
N GLY A 49 -16.97 -4.13 -5.82
CA GLY A 49 -17.92 -5.22 -6.00
C GLY A 49 -18.30 -5.92 -4.70
N PRO A 50 -19.58 -6.35 -4.55
CA PRO A 50 -20.11 -6.98 -3.33
C PRO A 50 -19.58 -8.41 -3.10
N LEU A 51 -18.96 -9.03 -4.11
CA LEU A 51 -18.48 -10.42 -4.09
C LEU A 51 -17.00 -10.59 -3.68
N GLY A 52 -16.37 -9.53 -3.16
CA GLY A 52 -15.09 -9.67 -2.44
C GLY A 52 -13.83 -9.66 -3.29
N GLU A 53 -13.90 -9.48 -4.61
CA GLU A 53 -12.68 -9.21 -5.40
C GLU A 53 -12.05 -7.87 -5.01
N GLY A 54 -12.90 -6.89 -4.65
CA GLY A 54 -12.51 -5.61 -4.05
C GLY A 54 -11.64 -4.76 -4.96
N MET A 55 -11.49 -3.47 -4.63
CA MET A 55 -10.47 -2.68 -5.32
C MET A 55 -9.09 -3.12 -4.82
N VAL A 56 -8.12 -3.12 -5.74
CA VAL A 56 -6.71 -3.41 -5.46
C VAL A 56 -5.91 -2.16 -5.79
N ILE A 57 -4.99 -1.79 -4.90
CA ILE A 57 -4.02 -0.73 -5.15
C ILE A 57 -2.65 -1.39 -5.28
N LYS A 58 -2.01 -1.18 -6.42
CA LYS A 58 -0.60 -1.47 -6.61
C LYS A 58 0.18 -0.16 -6.51
N VAL A 59 1.19 -0.14 -5.65
CA VAL A 59 2.14 0.96 -5.50
C VAL A 59 3.51 0.48 -5.96
N VAL A 60 4.10 1.19 -6.91
CA VAL A 60 5.47 0.93 -7.37
C VAL A 60 6.37 2.05 -6.87
N PHE A 61 7.46 1.68 -6.20
CA PHE A 61 8.46 2.61 -5.68
C PHE A 61 9.57 2.84 -6.72
N SER A 62 10.05 4.09 -6.84
CA SER A 62 11.15 4.44 -7.77
C SER A 62 12.46 3.72 -7.44
N ARG A 63 12.73 3.49 -6.16
CA ARG A 63 13.87 2.73 -5.63
C ARG A 63 13.39 1.58 -4.75
N ARG A 64 14.31 0.68 -4.40
CA ARG A 64 14.05 -0.30 -3.33
C ARG A 64 13.90 0.42 -1.99
N LEU A 65 12.92 -0.01 -1.21
CA LEU A 65 12.72 0.41 0.17
C LEU A 65 13.88 -0.09 1.03
N SER A 66 14.34 0.78 1.93
CA SER A 66 15.30 0.42 2.97
C SER A 66 14.61 -0.37 4.07
N SER A 67 15.38 -1.03 4.94
CA SER A 67 14.84 -1.72 6.11
C SER A 67 14.00 -0.79 7.00
N ALA A 68 14.42 0.49 7.14
CA ALA A 68 13.68 1.50 7.88
C ALA A 68 12.33 1.85 7.22
N ASP A 69 12.31 1.98 5.89
CA ASP A 69 11.06 2.21 5.14
C ASP A 69 10.07 1.04 5.33
N ILE A 70 10.58 -0.19 5.25
CA ILE A 70 9.77 -1.42 5.42
C ILE A 70 9.23 -1.52 6.85
N GLU A 71 10.04 -1.19 7.86
CA GLU A 71 9.59 -1.21 9.25
C GLU A 71 8.54 -0.12 9.54
N ALA A 72 8.70 1.07 8.93
CA ALA A 72 7.70 2.13 8.99
C ALA A 72 6.36 1.67 8.38
N LEU A 73 6.40 1.04 7.18
CA LEU A 73 5.22 0.46 6.56
C LEU A 73 4.56 -0.61 7.44
N LYS A 74 5.35 -1.52 8.01
CA LYS A 74 4.85 -2.58 8.88
C LYS A 74 4.11 -2.00 10.09
N LYS A 75 4.68 -0.99 10.75
CA LYS A 75 4.04 -0.28 11.89
C LYS A 75 2.77 0.45 11.44
N PHE A 76 2.84 1.16 10.32
CA PHE A 76 1.72 1.90 9.74
C PHE A 76 0.50 1.01 9.46
N PHE A 77 0.72 -0.16 8.84
CA PHE A 77 -0.34 -1.12 8.54
C PHE A 77 -0.87 -1.81 9.79
N ASN A 78 0.01 -2.15 10.75
CA ASN A 78 -0.38 -2.78 12.00
C ASN A 78 -1.35 -1.92 12.82
N VAL A 79 -1.08 -0.60 12.94
CA VAL A 79 -1.97 0.34 13.65
C VAL A 79 -3.37 0.43 12.98
N ARG A 80 -3.45 0.18 11.67
CA ARG A 80 -4.70 0.18 10.90
C ARG A 80 -5.40 -1.20 10.86
N GLY A 81 -4.87 -2.21 11.55
CA GLY A 81 -5.40 -3.57 11.55
C GLY A 81 -5.29 -4.25 10.17
N ILE A 82 -4.33 -3.84 9.34
CA ILE A 82 -4.09 -4.40 8.01
C ILE A 82 -2.96 -5.43 8.11
N TYR A 83 -3.21 -6.63 7.59
CA TYR A 83 -2.21 -7.70 7.62
C TYR A 83 -1.09 -7.43 6.62
N PHE A 84 0.14 -7.26 7.10
CA PHE A 84 1.30 -6.93 6.28
C PHE A 84 2.19 -8.16 6.02
N ILE A 85 2.41 -8.47 4.74
CA ILE A 85 3.17 -9.62 4.27
C ILE A 85 4.35 -9.12 3.45
N THR A 86 5.54 -9.65 3.69
CA THR A 86 6.74 -9.40 2.87
C THR A 86 7.09 -10.66 2.08
N LYS A 87 7.22 -10.54 0.76
CA LYS A 87 7.59 -11.61 -0.19
C LYS A 87 8.86 -11.26 -0.95
#